data_AF-A0A7M7SU91-F1
#
_entry.id   AF-A0A7M7SU91-F1
#
_cell.length_a   1.000
_cell.length_b   1.000
_cell.length_c   1.000
_cell.angle_alpha   90.00
_cell.angle_beta   90.00
_cell.angle_gamma   90.00
#
_symmetry.space_group_name_H-M   'P 1'
#
loop_
_entity.id
_entity.type
_entity.pdbx_description
1 polymer ?
#
loop_
_entity_poly.entity_id
_entity_poly.type
_entity_poly.pdbx_seq_one_letter_code
_entity_poly.pdbx_strand_id
1 'polypeptide(L)'
;MSSMMDYEYHDYEDEYTPLDGSGDRRRTFKKKKTSPGPSKRTSRLPPPSETTYRGKNYGPNSYQQRGCCACLCRIFSCWTLVVVLATLWTTWLTLWLVSTYLLGPTMPSSSLGSGGGVGGGGGGADGVAQVVKIPYEVASKAGAFCLDGSAPAFYMRKGANSGLHSWILHLPDGQWCYNATNCYQRSLTPLGSSSSIPAVIPTPGLLSSDPEVNPDFHNWNVVQFHYCDGASFSSDSPMALSISDEGVIYQRGSLVLESIINYLLNTTEMGAAERIILSGTGSGGLGVFYQADHVKTLLPPTSTYHALADSAFYIDTYNRSAYMHIRIQFQRLFNLHHMLESLDSDCVQTQVLADPGSAWTCMFPEYATKYIQTPLFITNSKYDPWSIWNILSMRCHPQDCPELKPLMERFGADVSSKIQAARMADVDGVFVTSCYTSDLIGHGWDHVALEGTDVVVRDAFAAWYLRLTSEDHGEQKRSAGRERAVGATAALTTAAAAPDSALDVTVAASPASPSEYWFIDCASSMMCNTECDWSRDLFKMVADKLQAMDDFVIPVGPNAAPSQK
;
A
#
# COMPACT_ATOMS: atom_id res chain seq x y z
N MET A 1 -9.65 13.13 -5.58
CA MET A 1 -10.62 12.82 -4.51
C MET A 1 -10.21 11.49 -3.90
N SER A 2 -9.33 11.54 -2.89
CA SER A 2 -8.87 10.38 -2.14
C SER A 2 -9.75 10.26 -0.90
N SER A 3 -10.45 9.13 -0.72
CA SER A 3 -11.26 8.87 0.46
C SER A 3 -10.39 8.20 1.53
N MET A 4 -9.77 9.00 2.40
CA MET A 4 -9.29 8.52 3.70
C MET A 4 -10.51 8.36 4.61
N MET A 5 -10.87 7.12 4.94
CA MET A 5 -11.76 6.81 6.06
C MET A 5 -10.90 6.56 7.31
N ASP A 6 -11.17 7.36 8.33
CA ASP A 6 -10.59 7.30 9.67
C ASP A 6 -11.06 6.00 10.37
N TYR A 7 -10.13 5.22 10.94
CA TYR A 7 -10.44 4.10 11.84
C TYR A 7 -9.77 4.35 13.20
N GLU A 8 -10.57 4.59 14.22
CA GLU A 8 -10.17 4.52 15.63
C GLU A 8 -9.75 3.08 15.98
N TYR A 9 -8.62 2.92 16.66
CA TYR A 9 -8.18 1.64 17.21
C TYR A 9 -8.17 1.75 18.74
N HIS A 10 -9.10 1.06 19.39
CA HIS A 10 -9.09 0.89 20.84
C HIS A 10 -8.16 -0.27 21.24
N ASP A 11 -7.21 0.00 22.13
CA ASP A 11 -6.45 -1.01 22.85
C ASP A 11 -7.39 -1.82 23.76
N TYR A 12 -7.51 -3.11 23.49
CA TYR A 12 -8.04 -4.08 24.46
C TYR A 12 -6.87 -4.95 24.94
N GLU A 13 -6.44 -4.74 26.18
CA GLU A 13 -5.70 -5.76 26.94
C GLU A 13 -6.70 -6.84 27.34
N ASP A 14 -6.46 -8.10 26.95
CA ASP A 14 -7.20 -9.23 27.51
C ASP A 14 -6.24 -10.32 28.02
N GLU A 15 -6.53 -10.74 29.25
CA GLU A 15 -5.83 -11.71 30.07
C GLU A 15 -5.88 -13.12 29.45
N TYR A 16 -4.71 -13.76 29.35
CA TYR A 16 -4.58 -15.14 28.89
C TYR A 16 -4.94 -16.12 30.02
N THR A 17 -6.06 -16.86 29.87
CA THR A 17 -6.35 -18.06 30.68
C THR A 17 -6.01 -19.32 29.86
N PRO A 18 -5.16 -20.23 30.35
CA PRO A 18 -4.87 -21.48 29.64
C PRO A 18 -6.03 -22.49 29.78
N LEU A 19 -6.45 -23.06 28.66
CA LEU A 19 -7.38 -24.19 28.60
C LEU A 19 -6.68 -25.49 29.02
N ASP A 20 -7.33 -26.21 29.93
CA ASP A 20 -6.95 -27.48 30.51
C ASP A 20 -7.12 -28.63 29.48
N GLY A 21 -6.14 -29.51 29.41
CA GLY A 21 -6.06 -30.62 28.46
C GLY A 21 -5.57 -31.89 29.14
N SER A 22 -6.54 -32.70 29.56
CA SER A 22 -6.38 -34.00 30.22
C SER A 22 -5.54 -35.00 29.42
N GLY A 23 -4.61 -35.70 30.08
CA GLY A 23 -3.86 -36.82 29.51
C GLY A 23 -3.14 -37.65 30.57
N ASP A 24 -3.84 -38.67 31.06
CA ASP A 24 -3.47 -39.64 32.10
C ASP A 24 -2.13 -40.37 31.85
N ARG A 25 -1.25 -40.41 32.86
CA ARG A 25 -0.33 -41.54 33.07
C ARG A 25 0.15 -41.66 34.52
N ARG A 26 -0.47 -42.61 35.23
CA ARG A 26 -0.04 -43.17 36.52
C ARG A 26 1.44 -43.55 36.57
N ARG A 27 2.14 -43.18 37.65
CA ARG A 27 2.98 -44.09 38.45
C ARG A 27 3.24 -43.53 39.86
N THR A 28 3.26 -44.46 40.80
CA THR A 28 3.04 -44.36 42.25
C THR A 28 4.30 -44.22 43.11
N PHE A 29 4.07 -43.83 44.39
CA PHE A 29 4.92 -43.89 45.62
C PHE A 29 5.90 -42.71 45.83
N LYS A 30 6.07 -42.09 47.01
CA LYS A 30 5.92 -42.53 48.42
C LYS A 30 5.75 -41.32 49.37
N LYS A 31 5.04 -41.55 50.49
CA LYS A 31 4.81 -40.66 51.65
C LYS A 31 6.09 -40.16 52.34
N LYS A 32 6.05 -38.94 52.92
CA LYS A 32 6.40 -38.71 54.34
C LYS A 32 5.84 -37.39 54.90
N LYS A 33 5.22 -37.52 56.08
CA LYS A 33 4.69 -36.48 56.98
C LYS A 33 5.82 -35.67 57.63
N THR A 34 5.56 -34.40 58.00
CA THR A 34 5.64 -33.87 59.39
C THR A 34 5.29 -32.36 59.46
N SER A 35 4.35 -32.00 60.34
CA SER A 35 4.21 -30.69 61.04
C SER A 35 4.40 -30.97 62.55
N PRO A 36 4.64 -30.00 63.47
CA PRO A 36 3.69 -28.92 63.84
C PRO A 36 4.33 -27.54 64.27
N GLY A 37 3.47 -26.50 64.46
CA GLY A 37 3.80 -25.08 64.80
C GLY A 37 4.27 -24.81 66.25
N PRO A 38 3.87 -23.72 66.99
CA PRO A 38 3.07 -22.51 66.68
C PRO A 38 3.67 -21.16 67.26
N SER A 39 3.02 -19.99 67.05
CA SER A 39 2.91 -18.89 68.07
C SER A 39 2.11 -17.67 67.56
N LYS A 40 1.15 -17.22 68.37
CA LYS A 40 0.35 -15.97 68.25
C LYS A 40 0.90 -14.94 69.25
N ARG A 41 0.83 -13.63 68.93
CA ARG A 41 0.56 -12.59 69.95
C ARG A 41 -0.10 -11.33 69.36
N THR A 42 -1.05 -10.83 70.13
CA THR A 42 -1.96 -9.70 69.94
C THR A 42 -1.64 -8.56 70.90
N SER A 43 -1.88 -7.29 70.52
CA SER A 43 -2.22 -6.17 71.44
C SER A 43 -2.78 -4.99 70.61
N ARG A 44 -4.09 -4.69 70.63
CA ARG A 44 -4.91 -3.86 71.55
C ARG A 44 -4.72 -2.31 71.45
N LEU A 45 -5.77 -1.64 70.95
CA LEU A 45 -6.15 -0.20 70.98
C LEU A 45 -6.49 0.30 72.41
N PRO A 46 -6.57 1.63 72.71
CA PRO A 46 -7.78 2.49 72.50
C PRO A 46 -7.50 4.03 72.34
N PRO A 47 -8.45 4.99 72.50
CA PRO A 47 -9.53 5.43 71.59
C PRO A 47 -9.51 6.98 71.33
N PRO A 48 -10.54 7.63 70.72
CA PRO A 48 -10.43 8.92 70.01
C PRO A 48 -10.89 10.15 70.83
N SER A 49 -10.51 11.35 70.38
CA SER A 49 -11.01 12.64 70.88
C SER A 49 -11.68 13.46 69.78
N GLU A 50 -12.96 13.74 70.00
CA GLU A 50 -13.78 14.76 69.34
C GLU A 50 -13.19 16.18 69.52
N THR A 51 -13.41 17.09 68.56
CA THR A 51 -13.68 18.49 68.90
C THR A 51 -14.60 19.14 67.88
N THR A 52 -15.62 19.76 68.45
CA THR A 52 -16.80 20.41 67.88
C THR A 52 -16.57 21.84 67.38
N TYR A 53 -17.45 22.22 66.46
CA TYR A 53 -17.92 23.54 66.04
C TYR A 53 -17.98 24.68 67.10
N ARG A 54 -17.58 25.88 66.68
CA ARG A 54 -18.14 27.24 66.96
C ARG A 54 -17.33 28.23 66.09
N GLY A 55 -17.85 29.09 65.22
CA GLY A 55 -19.11 29.82 65.20
C GLY A 55 -18.88 31.26 65.69
N LYS A 56 -18.75 32.24 64.77
CA LYS A 56 -19.08 33.67 65.04
C LYS A 56 -19.63 34.36 63.78
N ASN A 57 -20.83 34.90 63.98
CA ASN A 57 -21.73 35.61 63.09
C ASN A 57 -21.30 37.08 62.85
N TYR A 58 -21.79 37.67 61.75
CA TYR A 58 -22.58 38.91 61.76
C TYR A 58 -23.63 38.86 60.64
N GLY A 59 -24.85 39.29 60.95
CA GLY A 59 -26.06 39.12 60.13
C GLY A 59 -26.35 40.27 59.13
N PRO A 60 -27.63 40.54 58.80
CA PRO A 60 -28.11 40.55 57.41
C PRO A 60 -28.52 41.93 56.89
N ASN A 61 -28.52 42.14 55.56
CA ASN A 61 -29.63 42.74 54.80
C ASN A 61 -29.36 42.95 53.30
N SER A 62 -30.46 42.83 52.55
CA SER A 62 -30.75 43.40 51.21
C SER A 62 -29.94 42.93 49.99
N TYR A 63 -30.58 42.18 49.10
CA TYR A 63 -31.02 42.66 47.77
C TYR A 63 -31.71 41.51 47.01
N GLN A 64 -33.04 41.47 47.12
CA GLN A 64 -33.91 40.76 46.19
C GLN A 64 -34.26 41.75 45.06
N GLN A 65 -34.44 41.24 43.84
CA GLN A 65 -34.73 41.94 42.57
C GLN A 65 -33.52 42.49 41.81
N ARG A 66 -32.99 41.67 40.88
CA ARG A 66 -32.56 42.04 39.51
C ARG A 66 -32.04 40.77 38.81
N GLY A 67 -32.93 40.02 38.17
CA GLY A 67 -32.54 38.80 37.46
C GLY A 67 -33.48 38.32 36.35
N CYS A 68 -34.67 38.90 36.18
CA CYS A 68 -35.62 38.46 35.14
C CYS A 68 -35.50 39.20 33.78
N CYS A 69 -34.80 40.35 33.68
CA CYS A 69 -34.67 41.05 32.39
C CYS A 69 -33.55 40.54 31.48
N ALA A 70 -32.57 39.76 31.98
CA ALA A 70 -31.43 39.32 31.18
C ALA A 70 -31.70 38.05 30.34
N CYS A 71 -32.70 37.23 30.71
CA CYS A 71 -33.05 36.02 29.97
C CYS A 71 -33.99 36.28 28.78
N LEU A 72 -34.89 37.27 28.88
CA LEU A 72 -35.83 37.57 27.79
C LEU A 72 -35.18 38.29 26.60
N CYS A 73 -34.11 39.07 26.81
CA CYS A 73 -33.38 39.71 25.71
C CYS A 73 -32.55 38.75 24.85
N ARG A 74 -32.15 37.57 25.36
CA ARG A 74 -31.37 36.60 24.57
C ARG A 74 -32.24 35.74 23.65
N ILE A 75 -33.51 35.54 23.97
CA ILE A 75 -34.45 34.77 23.14
C ILE A 75 -34.89 35.58 21.91
N PHE A 76 -35.05 36.90 22.04
CA PHE A 76 -35.40 37.78 20.92
C PHE A 76 -34.28 37.91 19.87
N SER A 77 -33.01 37.81 20.27
CA SER A 77 -31.88 37.89 19.33
C SER A 77 -31.66 36.62 18.49
N CYS A 78 -32.06 35.44 18.97
CA CYS A 78 -31.99 34.21 18.16
C CYS A 78 -33.10 34.16 17.11
N TRP A 79 -34.31 34.64 17.45
CA TRP A 79 -35.43 34.63 16.52
C TRP A 79 -35.23 35.59 15.34
N THR A 80 -34.65 36.77 15.56
CA THR A 80 -34.35 37.70 14.47
C THR A 80 -33.30 37.13 13.52
N LEU A 81 -32.32 36.39 14.04
CA LEU A 81 -31.26 35.79 13.22
C LEU A 81 -31.78 34.64 12.34
N VAL A 82 -32.69 33.82 12.87
CA VAL A 82 -33.36 32.76 12.10
C VAL A 82 -34.25 33.34 11.00
N VAL A 83 -34.99 34.41 11.29
CA VAL A 83 -35.84 35.09 10.29
C VAL A 83 -34.98 35.72 9.19
N VAL A 84 -33.87 36.38 9.54
CA VAL A 84 -32.96 36.98 8.55
C VAL A 84 -32.38 35.90 7.64
N LEU A 85 -31.89 34.79 8.18
CA LEU A 85 -31.34 33.69 7.38
C LEU A 85 -32.40 33.05 6.47
N ALA A 86 -33.63 32.87 6.95
CA ALA A 86 -34.74 32.37 6.13
C ALA A 86 -35.11 33.34 5.00
N THR A 87 -35.10 34.65 5.25
CA THR A 87 -35.36 35.66 4.19
C THR A 87 -34.24 35.74 3.16
N LEU A 88 -32.98 35.56 3.56
CA LEU A 88 -31.85 35.51 2.63
C LEU A 88 -31.89 34.26 1.75
N TRP A 89 -32.24 33.12 2.34
CA TRP A 89 -32.34 31.87 1.60
C TRP A 89 -33.50 31.88 0.59
N THR A 90 -34.66 32.41 1.00
CA THR A 90 -35.82 32.54 0.10
C THR A 90 -35.60 33.55 -1.02
N THR A 91 -34.93 34.69 -0.75
CA THR A 91 -34.58 35.64 -1.81
C THR A 91 -33.58 35.05 -2.80
N TRP A 92 -32.55 34.34 -2.34
CA TRP A 92 -31.61 33.63 -3.21
C TRP A 92 -32.32 32.58 -4.10
N LEU A 93 -33.19 31.76 -3.51
CA LEU A 93 -33.94 30.73 -4.26
C LEU A 93 -34.86 31.36 -5.31
N THR A 94 -35.55 32.47 -4.98
CA THR A 94 -36.39 33.18 -5.95
C THR A 94 -35.58 33.78 -7.09
N LEU A 95 -34.41 34.37 -6.82
CA LEU A 95 -33.53 34.92 -7.86
C LEU A 95 -32.96 33.81 -8.76
N TRP A 96 -32.60 32.66 -8.18
CA TRP A 96 -32.13 31.51 -8.95
C TRP A 96 -33.22 30.95 -9.86
N LEU A 97 -34.45 30.81 -9.36
CA LEU A 97 -35.62 30.36 -10.14
C LEU A 97 -36.00 31.36 -11.24
N VAL A 98 -35.94 32.67 -10.98
CA VAL A 98 -36.17 33.70 -12.00
C VAL A 98 -35.11 33.65 -13.10
N SER A 99 -33.83 33.49 -12.73
CA SER A 99 -32.73 33.35 -13.69
C SER A 99 -32.88 32.11 -14.58
N THR A 100 -33.29 30.98 -14.01
CA THR A 100 -33.42 29.72 -14.76
C THR A 100 -34.71 29.62 -15.59
N TYR A 101 -35.82 30.24 -15.15
CA TYR A 101 -37.12 30.06 -15.80
C TYR A 101 -37.67 31.27 -16.56
N LEU A 102 -37.23 32.50 -16.26
CA LEU A 102 -37.67 33.71 -16.99
C LEU A 102 -36.63 34.25 -17.96
N LEU A 103 -35.35 33.89 -17.78
CA LEU A 103 -34.24 34.27 -18.66
C LEU A 103 -33.51 33.01 -19.14
N GLY A 104 -34.24 32.08 -19.77
CA GLY A 104 -33.63 30.92 -20.42
C GLY A 104 -32.57 31.33 -21.45
N PRO A 105 -31.50 30.54 -21.64
CA PRO A 105 -30.44 30.87 -22.58
C PRO A 105 -30.99 30.92 -24.00
N THR A 106 -30.87 32.08 -24.65
CA THR A 106 -31.08 32.25 -26.08
C THR A 106 -30.04 31.41 -26.83
N MET A 107 -30.44 30.24 -27.33
CA MET A 107 -29.71 29.57 -28.41
C MET A 107 -29.97 30.30 -29.73
N PRO A 108 -28.95 30.67 -30.51
CA PRO A 108 -29.12 30.91 -31.93
C PRO A 108 -29.00 29.58 -32.68
N SER A 109 -30.08 29.22 -33.38
CA SER A 109 -30.12 28.10 -34.32
C SER A 109 -29.59 28.48 -35.71
N SER A 110 -28.81 27.56 -36.28
CA SER A 110 -28.65 27.20 -37.70
C SER A 110 -27.99 28.17 -38.70
N SER A 111 -26.95 27.67 -39.38
CA SER A 111 -26.99 27.54 -40.84
C SER A 111 -26.21 26.31 -41.32
N LEU A 112 -26.87 25.49 -42.15
CA LEU A 112 -26.25 24.49 -43.01
C LEU A 112 -25.38 25.18 -44.06
N GLY A 113 -24.17 24.66 -44.27
CA GLY A 113 -23.30 25.01 -45.40
C GLY A 113 -22.42 23.81 -45.75
N SER A 114 -22.75 23.17 -46.87
CA SER A 114 -22.04 22.04 -47.48
C SER A 114 -20.66 22.44 -48.02
N GLY A 115 -19.63 21.63 -47.76
CA GLY A 115 -18.48 21.48 -48.67
C GLY A 115 -17.09 21.43 -48.03
N GLY A 116 -16.35 20.34 -48.30
CA GLY A 116 -14.89 20.30 -48.29
C GLY A 116 -14.26 19.63 -47.07
N GLY A 117 -13.72 18.41 -47.26
CA GLY A 117 -13.00 17.68 -46.22
C GLY A 117 -11.64 18.29 -45.86
N VAL A 118 -11.09 17.82 -44.74
CA VAL A 118 -9.68 17.48 -44.43
C VAL A 118 -9.66 17.10 -42.94
N GLY A 119 -8.90 16.06 -42.60
CA GLY A 119 -8.96 15.35 -41.32
C GLY A 119 -8.60 16.15 -40.07
N GLY A 120 -8.98 15.61 -38.92
CA GLY A 120 -8.57 16.12 -37.61
C GLY A 120 -9.28 15.42 -36.45
N GLY A 121 -8.53 14.57 -35.74
CA GLY A 121 -8.58 14.34 -34.29
C GLY A 121 -9.90 13.90 -33.67
N GLY A 122 -10.09 12.58 -33.51
CA GLY A 122 -10.95 12.05 -32.45
C GLY A 122 -10.23 12.21 -31.11
N GLY A 123 -10.50 13.31 -30.39
CA GLY A 123 -10.07 13.49 -29.01
C GLY A 123 -10.89 12.60 -28.09
N GLY A 124 -10.29 11.52 -27.58
CA GLY A 124 -10.91 10.59 -26.65
C GLY A 124 -10.20 10.61 -25.31
N ALA A 125 -10.80 11.22 -24.29
CA ALA A 125 -10.52 11.01 -22.87
C ALA A 125 -9.03 10.74 -22.52
N ASP A 126 -8.14 11.64 -22.94
CA ASP A 126 -6.71 11.49 -22.71
C ASP A 126 -6.42 11.50 -21.19
N GLY A 127 -5.84 10.42 -20.66
CA GLY A 127 -5.35 10.34 -19.27
C GLY A 127 -6.23 9.63 -18.23
N VAL A 128 -7.31 8.94 -18.62
CA VAL A 128 -8.14 8.14 -17.69
C VAL A 128 -8.33 6.69 -18.14
N ALA A 129 -8.50 5.78 -17.18
CA ALA A 129 -8.86 4.39 -17.42
C ALA A 129 -10.32 4.13 -17.01
N GLN A 130 -11.05 3.35 -17.82
CA GLN A 130 -12.47 3.06 -17.62
C GLN A 130 -12.68 1.72 -16.92
N VAL A 131 -13.65 1.65 -16.01
CA VAL A 131 -13.97 0.40 -15.30
C VAL A 131 -14.51 -0.66 -16.24
N VAL A 132 -14.03 -1.89 -16.05
CA VAL A 132 -14.51 -3.12 -16.66
C VAL A 132 -14.82 -4.09 -15.52
N LYS A 133 -16.09 -4.46 -15.38
CA LYS A 133 -16.52 -5.48 -14.43
C LYS A 133 -16.52 -6.84 -15.12
N ILE A 134 -15.88 -7.84 -14.51
CA ILE A 134 -15.94 -9.21 -15.02
C ILE A 134 -17.37 -9.72 -14.86
N PRO A 135 -17.96 -10.35 -15.89
CA PRO A 135 -19.29 -10.93 -15.78
C PRO A 135 -19.33 -11.93 -14.62
N TYR A 136 -20.40 -11.89 -13.82
CA TYR A 136 -20.51 -12.69 -12.60
C TYR A 136 -20.39 -14.19 -12.88
N GLU A 137 -20.88 -14.66 -14.02
CA GLU A 137 -20.82 -16.04 -14.46
C GLU A 137 -19.39 -16.50 -14.75
N VAL A 138 -18.55 -15.61 -15.29
CA VAL A 138 -17.13 -15.87 -15.52
C VAL A 138 -16.40 -15.96 -14.18
N ALA A 139 -16.63 -14.97 -13.31
CA ALA A 139 -16.07 -14.91 -11.96
C ALA A 139 -16.45 -16.14 -11.13
N SER A 140 -17.74 -16.49 -11.12
CA SER A 140 -18.28 -17.63 -10.38
C SER A 140 -17.74 -18.97 -10.86
N LYS A 141 -17.53 -19.14 -12.17
CA LYS A 141 -16.92 -20.35 -12.73
C LYS A 141 -15.46 -20.50 -12.30
N ALA A 142 -14.74 -19.39 -12.15
CA ALA A 142 -13.37 -19.36 -11.66
C ALA A 142 -13.27 -19.37 -10.12
N GLY A 143 -14.38 -19.17 -9.39
CA GLY A 143 -14.37 -18.98 -7.94
C GLY A 143 -13.73 -17.65 -7.50
N ALA A 144 -13.60 -16.70 -8.42
CA ALA A 144 -12.93 -15.42 -8.21
C ALA A 144 -13.93 -14.38 -7.69
N PHE A 145 -13.74 -13.94 -6.45
CA PHE A 145 -14.64 -12.98 -5.80
C PHE A 145 -13.86 -11.95 -4.98
N CYS A 146 -14.36 -10.72 -4.93
CA CYS A 146 -13.97 -9.75 -3.90
C CYS A 146 -14.42 -10.22 -2.51
N LEU A 147 -13.94 -9.58 -1.43
CA LEU A 147 -14.28 -9.95 -0.05
C LEU A 147 -15.79 -10.05 0.20
N ASP A 148 -16.62 -9.22 -0.43
CA ASP A 148 -18.08 -9.21 -0.31
C ASP A 148 -18.82 -10.23 -1.20
N GLY A 149 -18.11 -10.97 -2.05
CA GLY A 149 -18.69 -11.89 -3.02
C GLY A 149 -19.06 -11.27 -4.37
N SER A 150 -18.79 -9.98 -4.58
CA SER A 150 -18.94 -9.35 -5.89
C SER A 150 -17.89 -9.85 -6.89
N ALA A 151 -18.22 -9.83 -8.18
CA ALA A 151 -17.28 -10.21 -9.24
C ALA A 151 -16.13 -9.19 -9.31
N PRO A 152 -14.89 -9.61 -9.60
CA PRO A 152 -13.76 -8.71 -9.71
C PRO A 152 -13.92 -7.69 -10.85
N ALA A 153 -13.18 -6.60 -10.74
CA ALA A 153 -13.15 -5.53 -11.72
C ALA A 153 -11.72 -5.04 -11.95
N PHE A 154 -11.51 -4.32 -13.04
CA PHE A 154 -10.28 -3.62 -13.35
C PHE A 154 -10.60 -2.35 -14.14
N TYR A 155 -9.63 -1.46 -14.28
CA TYR A 155 -9.73 -0.25 -15.09
C TYR A 155 -8.81 -0.40 -16.29
N MET A 156 -9.29 -0.01 -17.47
CA MET A 156 -8.54 -0.17 -18.71
C MET A 156 -8.47 1.14 -19.49
N ARG A 157 -7.26 1.45 -19.98
CA ARG A 157 -7.01 2.44 -21.05
C ARG A 157 -6.35 1.71 -22.21
N LYS A 158 -6.93 1.84 -23.40
CA LYS A 158 -6.38 1.21 -24.60
C LYS A 158 -5.10 1.93 -25.06
N GLY A 159 -4.13 1.15 -25.50
CA GLY A 159 -2.93 1.67 -26.14
C GLY A 159 -3.20 2.20 -27.54
N ALA A 160 -2.17 2.81 -28.13
CA ALA A 160 -2.22 3.38 -29.47
C ALA A 160 -0.91 3.14 -30.22
N ASN A 161 -0.97 3.17 -31.56
CA ASN A 161 0.19 3.10 -32.43
C ASN A 161 1.08 1.87 -32.14
N SER A 162 2.38 2.07 -31.92
CA SER A 162 3.33 1.01 -31.59
C SER A 162 3.07 0.32 -30.25
N GLY A 163 2.25 0.90 -29.37
CA GLY A 163 1.92 0.34 -28.06
C GLY A 163 0.73 -0.62 -28.05
N LEU A 164 0.11 -0.92 -29.20
CA LEU A 164 -1.08 -1.78 -29.28
C LEU A 164 -0.86 -3.22 -28.75
N HIS A 165 0.35 -3.75 -28.89
CA HIS A 165 0.74 -5.08 -28.40
C HIS A 165 1.60 -5.02 -27.12
N SER A 166 1.64 -3.87 -26.46
CA SER A 166 2.38 -3.67 -25.22
C SER A 166 1.42 -3.34 -24.08
N TRP A 167 1.64 -3.94 -22.91
CA TRP A 167 0.69 -3.94 -21.80
C TRP A 167 1.37 -3.64 -20.47
N ILE A 168 0.74 -2.78 -19.67
CA ILE A 168 1.08 -2.56 -18.26
C ILE A 168 -0.08 -3.08 -17.42
N LEU A 169 0.20 -4.10 -16.61
CA LEU A 169 -0.72 -4.66 -15.62
C LEU A 169 -0.30 -4.10 -14.26
N HIS A 170 -1.13 -3.26 -13.64
CA HIS A 170 -0.80 -2.57 -12.39
C HIS A 170 -1.67 -3.06 -11.23
N LEU A 171 -1.01 -3.49 -10.16
CA LEU A 171 -1.60 -3.85 -8.87
C LEU A 171 -1.53 -2.63 -7.94
N PRO A 172 -2.64 -1.94 -7.66
CA PRO A 172 -2.59 -0.74 -6.83
C PRO A 172 -2.46 -1.07 -5.35
N ASP A 173 -2.09 -0.06 -4.56
CA ASP A 173 -2.11 -0.17 -3.11
C ASP A 173 -3.55 -0.17 -2.56
N GLY A 174 -3.77 -0.92 -1.49
CA GLY A 174 -5.00 -0.96 -0.72
C GLY A 174 -4.82 -1.42 0.73
N GLN A 175 -3.60 -1.66 1.20
CA GLN A 175 -3.31 -2.29 2.51
C GLN A 175 -4.03 -3.65 2.70
N TRP A 176 -4.12 -4.14 3.93
CA TRP A 176 -4.62 -5.49 4.24
C TRP A 176 -5.71 -5.47 5.29
N CYS A 177 -6.28 -6.65 5.51
CA CYS A 177 -7.07 -6.93 6.70
C CYS A 177 -6.50 -8.14 7.46
N TYR A 178 -6.38 -8.02 8.78
CA TYR A 178 -5.56 -8.93 9.62
C TYR A 178 -6.35 -9.85 10.54
N ASN A 179 -7.68 -9.73 10.54
CA ASN A 179 -8.59 -10.64 11.24
C ASN A 179 -9.95 -10.67 10.53
N ALA A 180 -10.76 -11.68 10.85
CA ALA A 180 -12.06 -11.90 10.23
C ALA A 180 -12.96 -10.66 10.30
N THR A 181 -13.14 -10.09 11.49
CA THR A 181 -13.98 -8.90 11.71
C THR A 181 -13.52 -7.70 10.88
N ASN A 182 -12.21 -7.42 10.84
CA ASN A 182 -11.66 -6.34 10.05
C ASN A 182 -11.80 -6.59 8.53
N CYS A 183 -11.65 -7.83 8.08
CA CYS A 183 -11.92 -8.19 6.69
C CYS A 183 -13.40 -8.05 6.32
N TYR A 184 -14.32 -8.37 7.25
CA TYR A 184 -15.75 -8.13 7.06
C TYR A 184 -16.07 -6.64 6.95
N GLN A 185 -15.59 -5.81 7.88
CA GLN A 185 -15.81 -4.36 7.79
C GLN A 185 -15.24 -3.80 6.48
N ARG A 186 -14.09 -4.30 6.05
CA ARG A 186 -13.48 -3.95 4.77
C ARG A 186 -14.34 -4.36 3.57
N SER A 187 -15.03 -5.50 3.61
CA SER A 187 -15.91 -5.96 2.53
C SER A 187 -17.06 -4.98 2.24
N LEU A 188 -17.45 -4.19 3.25
CA LEU A 188 -18.47 -3.15 3.12
C LEU A 188 -17.97 -1.87 2.44
N THR A 189 -16.71 -1.83 2.01
CA THR A 189 -16.05 -0.67 1.39
C THR A 189 -15.61 -0.98 -0.05
N PRO A 190 -15.26 0.03 -0.87
CA PRO A 190 -14.67 -0.19 -2.19
C PRO A 190 -13.39 -1.05 -2.16
N LEU A 191 -12.70 -1.14 -1.01
CA LEU A 191 -11.48 -1.92 -0.82
C LEU A 191 -11.73 -3.42 -0.52
N GLY A 192 -13.00 -3.84 -0.49
CA GLY A 192 -13.42 -5.22 -0.39
C GLY A 192 -14.62 -5.56 -1.30
N SER A 193 -15.02 -4.64 -2.17
CA SER A 193 -16.19 -4.77 -3.06
C SER A 193 -15.96 -4.07 -4.40
N SER A 194 -16.50 -4.63 -5.48
CA SER A 194 -16.58 -3.98 -6.79
C SER A 194 -17.98 -3.40 -7.09
N SER A 195 -18.94 -3.53 -6.16
CA SER A 195 -20.34 -3.18 -6.38
C SER A 195 -20.51 -1.71 -6.72
N SER A 196 -19.84 -0.83 -5.97
CA SER A 196 -19.95 0.63 -6.08
C SER A 196 -18.57 1.27 -6.20
N ILE A 197 -17.96 1.16 -7.39
CA ILE A 197 -16.65 1.72 -7.71
C ILE A 197 -16.76 2.81 -8.79
N PRO A 198 -15.84 3.79 -8.83
CA PRO A 198 -15.85 4.85 -9.84
C PRO A 198 -15.89 4.31 -11.27
N ALA A 199 -16.53 5.05 -12.18
CA ALA A 199 -16.58 4.67 -13.60
C ALA A 199 -15.22 4.86 -14.30
N VAL A 200 -14.42 5.82 -13.83
CA VAL A 200 -13.10 6.16 -14.38
C VAL A 200 -12.13 6.51 -13.25
N ILE A 201 -10.85 6.26 -13.49
CA ILE A 201 -9.75 6.68 -12.60
C ILE A 201 -8.66 7.39 -13.42
N PRO A 202 -7.91 8.32 -12.80
CA PRO A 202 -6.72 8.89 -13.43
C PRO A 202 -5.63 7.82 -13.57
N THR A 203 -4.78 7.98 -14.57
CA THR A 203 -3.58 7.13 -14.77
C THR A 203 -2.33 8.00 -14.67
N PRO A 204 -1.72 8.16 -13.48
CA PRO A 204 -0.52 9.00 -13.30
C PRO A 204 0.78 8.23 -13.58
N GLY A 205 1.90 8.95 -13.62
CA GLY A 205 3.26 8.39 -13.67
C GLY A 205 3.46 7.38 -14.80
N LEU A 206 3.91 6.17 -14.45
CA LEU A 206 4.10 5.04 -15.38
C LEU A 206 2.83 4.69 -16.17
N LEU A 207 1.65 4.97 -15.63
CA LEU A 207 0.38 4.68 -16.29
C LEU A 207 -0.10 5.82 -17.19
N SER A 208 0.56 6.99 -17.13
CA SER A 208 0.17 8.20 -17.87
C SER A 208 0.18 8.01 -19.37
N SER A 209 -0.79 8.64 -20.05
CA SER A 209 -0.82 8.77 -21.51
C SER A 209 -0.05 9.98 -22.02
N ASP A 210 0.45 10.82 -21.12
CA ASP A 210 1.22 12.02 -21.46
C ASP A 210 2.67 11.63 -21.78
N PRO A 211 3.16 11.87 -23.01
CA PRO A 211 4.53 11.56 -23.39
C PRO A 211 5.59 12.40 -22.66
N GLU A 212 5.23 13.55 -22.08
CA GLU A 212 6.19 14.34 -21.27
C GLU A 212 6.40 13.70 -19.89
N VAL A 213 5.35 13.09 -19.32
CA VAL A 213 5.41 12.36 -18.05
C VAL A 213 5.96 10.94 -18.26
N ASN A 214 5.52 10.26 -19.31
CA ASN A 214 5.78 8.85 -19.60
C ASN A 214 6.24 8.62 -21.06
N PRO A 215 7.43 9.12 -21.44
CA PRO A 215 7.91 9.12 -22.82
C PRO A 215 7.98 7.72 -23.42
N ASP A 216 8.45 6.73 -22.65
CA ASP A 216 8.70 5.37 -23.14
C ASP A 216 7.45 4.49 -23.22
N PHE A 217 6.46 4.71 -22.34
CA PHE A 217 5.32 3.79 -22.19
C PHE A 217 3.94 4.44 -22.37
N HIS A 218 3.84 5.75 -22.67
CA HIS A 218 2.57 6.48 -22.70
C HIS A 218 1.48 5.87 -23.59
N ASN A 219 1.89 5.24 -24.70
CA ASN A 219 0.98 4.68 -25.69
C ASN A 219 0.65 3.20 -25.48
N TRP A 220 1.04 2.58 -24.37
CA TRP A 220 0.75 1.18 -24.06
C TRP A 220 -0.68 0.99 -23.58
N ASN A 221 -1.18 -0.25 -23.66
CA ASN A 221 -2.41 -0.62 -22.95
C ASN A 221 -2.13 -0.60 -21.44
N VAL A 222 -3.02 0.02 -20.68
CA VAL A 222 -2.94 0.07 -19.21
C VAL A 222 -4.13 -0.68 -18.64
N VAL A 223 -3.86 -1.59 -17.72
CA VAL A 223 -4.83 -2.30 -16.90
C VAL A 223 -4.46 -2.08 -15.44
N GLN A 224 -5.29 -1.37 -14.69
CA GLN A 224 -5.15 -1.25 -13.24
C GLN A 224 -6.20 -2.12 -12.55
N PHE A 225 -5.77 -3.07 -11.73
CA PHE A 225 -6.65 -4.00 -11.05
C PHE A 225 -7.45 -3.26 -9.98
N HIS A 226 -8.70 -3.66 -9.72
CA HIS A 226 -9.43 -3.15 -8.55
C HIS A 226 -9.05 -3.97 -7.32
N TYR A 227 -8.39 -3.35 -6.34
CA TYR A 227 -7.96 -4.02 -5.12
C TYR A 227 -9.15 -4.29 -4.19
N CYS A 228 -9.57 -5.55 -4.09
CA CYS A 228 -10.75 -5.93 -3.32
C CYS A 228 -10.61 -7.22 -2.49
N ASP A 229 -9.39 -7.77 -2.36
CA ASP A 229 -9.14 -9.04 -1.66
C ASP A 229 -8.55 -8.85 -0.26
N GLY A 230 -7.84 -7.74 -0.01
CA GLY A 230 -7.21 -7.46 1.29
C GLY A 230 -5.96 -8.29 1.59
N ALA A 231 -5.37 -8.93 0.57
CA ALA A 231 -4.27 -9.89 0.72
C ALA A 231 -3.24 -9.83 -0.42
N SER A 232 -3.01 -8.63 -1.00
CA SER A 232 -2.01 -8.45 -2.06
C SER A 232 -2.22 -9.34 -3.28
N PHE A 233 -3.48 -9.66 -3.63
CA PHE A 233 -3.80 -10.59 -4.71
C PHE A 233 -3.23 -12.00 -4.52
N SER A 234 -3.04 -12.44 -3.28
CA SER A 234 -2.36 -13.72 -2.98
C SER A 234 -3.12 -14.61 -2.01
N SER A 235 -4.35 -14.27 -1.63
CA SER A 235 -5.17 -15.20 -0.86
C SER A 235 -5.65 -16.37 -1.72
N ASP A 236 -5.55 -17.58 -1.16
CA ASP A 236 -5.99 -18.84 -1.77
C ASP A 236 -6.83 -19.67 -0.77
N SER A 237 -7.80 -19.01 -0.12
CA SER A 237 -8.68 -19.73 0.79
C SER A 237 -9.63 -20.62 -0.02
N PRO A 238 -9.70 -21.94 0.20
CA PRO A 238 -10.56 -22.84 -0.57
C PRO A 238 -12.04 -22.65 -0.24
N MET A 239 -12.38 -22.06 0.92
CA MET A 239 -13.75 -21.89 1.40
C MET A 239 -14.03 -20.44 1.77
N ALA A 240 -15.29 -20.04 1.65
CA ALA A 240 -15.72 -18.75 2.18
C ALA A 240 -15.74 -18.80 3.72
N LEU A 241 -15.35 -17.72 4.37
CA LEU A 241 -15.29 -17.63 5.83
C LEU A 241 -16.58 -17.03 6.37
N SER A 242 -17.34 -17.82 7.13
CA SER A 242 -18.51 -17.33 7.85
C SER A 242 -18.10 -16.57 9.10
N ILE A 243 -18.59 -15.35 9.24
CA ILE A 243 -18.34 -14.47 10.39
C ILE A 243 -19.62 -14.42 11.21
N SER A 244 -19.78 -15.45 12.06
CA SER A 244 -20.93 -15.59 12.96
C SER A 244 -22.27 -15.31 12.25
N ASP A 245 -23.12 -14.46 12.84
CA ASP A 245 -24.42 -14.04 12.30
C ASP A 245 -24.33 -12.81 11.37
N GLU A 246 -23.13 -12.28 11.10
CA GLU A 246 -22.92 -11.03 10.36
C GLU A 246 -22.90 -11.25 8.85
N GLY A 247 -22.18 -12.28 8.38
CA GLY A 247 -22.08 -12.55 6.96
C GLY A 247 -20.95 -13.52 6.59
N VAL A 248 -20.61 -13.54 5.31
CA VAL A 248 -19.58 -14.39 4.73
C VAL A 248 -18.59 -13.52 3.97
N ILE A 249 -17.29 -13.82 4.10
CA ILE A 249 -16.24 -13.18 3.31
C ILE A 249 -15.51 -14.18 2.41
N TYR A 250 -15.00 -13.68 1.28
CA TYR A 250 -14.28 -14.47 0.28
C TYR A 250 -12.83 -14.01 0.17
N GLN A 251 -11.88 -14.89 0.47
CA GLN A 251 -10.44 -14.59 0.40
C GLN A 251 -9.85 -15.29 -0.82
N ARG A 252 -9.98 -14.62 -1.98
CA ARG A 252 -9.78 -15.21 -3.33
C ARG A 252 -8.82 -14.39 -4.19
N GLY A 253 -7.87 -13.68 -3.59
CA GLY A 253 -6.96 -12.73 -4.23
C GLY A 253 -6.20 -13.32 -5.41
N SER A 254 -5.65 -14.53 -5.27
CA SER A 254 -4.94 -15.21 -6.35
C SER A 254 -5.87 -15.53 -7.53
N LEU A 255 -7.08 -16.03 -7.24
CA LEU A 255 -8.10 -16.30 -8.26
C LEU A 255 -8.67 -15.02 -8.89
N VAL A 256 -8.75 -13.91 -8.16
CA VAL A 256 -9.12 -12.60 -8.70
C VAL A 256 -8.07 -12.14 -9.73
N LEU A 257 -6.79 -12.26 -9.41
CA LEU A 257 -5.68 -11.96 -10.30
C LEU A 257 -5.76 -12.80 -11.59
N GLU A 258 -5.81 -14.13 -11.44
CA GLU A 258 -5.93 -15.07 -12.55
C GLU A 258 -7.17 -14.80 -13.42
N SER A 259 -8.33 -14.57 -12.79
CA SER A 259 -9.57 -14.35 -13.52
C SER A 259 -9.52 -13.08 -14.36
N ILE A 260 -8.86 -12.02 -13.87
CA ILE A 260 -8.68 -10.77 -14.65
C ILE A 260 -7.74 -11.00 -15.82
N ILE A 261 -6.58 -11.63 -15.59
CA ILE A 261 -5.60 -11.91 -16.66
C ILE A 261 -6.23 -12.81 -17.74
N ASN A 262 -6.88 -13.91 -17.35
CA ASN A 262 -7.55 -14.82 -18.27
C ASN A 262 -8.69 -14.14 -19.03
N TYR A 263 -9.44 -13.23 -18.38
CA TYR A 263 -10.47 -12.46 -19.08
C TYR A 263 -9.87 -11.55 -20.15
N LEU A 264 -8.78 -10.85 -19.84
CA LEU A 264 -8.06 -10.00 -20.79
C LEU A 264 -7.51 -10.80 -21.97
N LEU A 265 -6.87 -11.94 -21.72
CA LEU A 265 -6.32 -12.81 -22.78
C LEU A 265 -7.39 -13.26 -23.77
N ASN A 266 -8.61 -13.52 -23.28
CA ASN A 266 -9.70 -14.07 -24.09
C ASN A 266 -10.57 -13.00 -24.77
N THR A 267 -10.61 -11.78 -24.25
CA THR A 267 -11.55 -10.74 -24.71
C THR A 267 -10.88 -9.53 -25.34
N THR A 268 -9.55 -9.48 -25.32
CA THR A 268 -8.75 -8.36 -25.85
C THR A 268 -7.56 -8.88 -26.64
N GLU A 269 -6.79 -7.97 -27.23
CA GLU A 269 -5.56 -8.30 -27.98
C GLU A 269 -4.38 -8.71 -27.08
N MET A 270 -4.58 -8.86 -25.76
CA MET A 270 -3.52 -9.29 -24.85
C MET A 270 -3.01 -10.72 -25.16
N GLY A 271 -3.85 -11.56 -25.78
CA GLY A 271 -3.42 -12.87 -26.27
C GLY A 271 -2.32 -12.82 -27.35
N ALA A 272 -2.14 -11.66 -27.99
CA ALA A 272 -1.07 -11.38 -28.96
C ALA A 272 -0.07 -10.34 -28.43
N ALA A 273 0.05 -10.18 -27.12
CA ALA A 273 0.99 -9.23 -26.52
C ALA A 273 2.44 -9.59 -26.84
N GLU A 274 3.24 -8.60 -27.23
CA GLU A 274 4.68 -8.74 -27.41
C GLU A 274 5.43 -8.40 -26.12
N ARG A 275 4.93 -7.41 -25.36
CA ARG A 275 5.60 -6.85 -24.18
C ARG A 275 4.60 -6.67 -23.05
N ILE A 276 4.96 -7.13 -21.86
CA ILE A 276 4.12 -7.02 -20.67
C ILE A 276 5.00 -6.58 -19.50
N ILE A 277 4.53 -5.55 -18.78
CA ILE A 277 5.08 -5.13 -17.49
C ILE A 277 4.01 -5.43 -16.43
N LEU A 278 4.35 -6.26 -15.44
CA LEU A 278 3.60 -6.32 -14.19
C LEU A 278 4.19 -5.29 -13.23
N SER A 279 3.41 -4.31 -12.81
CA SER A 279 3.81 -3.32 -11.81
C SER A 279 2.89 -3.36 -10.59
N GLY A 280 3.36 -2.83 -9.46
CA GLY A 280 2.50 -2.64 -8.30
C GLY A 280 3.12 -1.76 -7.23
N THR A 281 2.27 -1.09 -6.46
CA THR A 281 2.69 -0.15 -5.40
C THR A 281 2.17 -0.61 -4.04
N GLY A 282 2.99 -0.49 -3.00
CA GLY A 282 2.61 -0.83 -1.62
C GLY A 282 2.17 -2.28 -1.47
N SER A 283 0.93 -2.52 -1.03
CA SER A 283 0.35 -3.87 -0.99
C SER A 283 0.25 -4.53 -2.38
N GLY A 284 0.02 -3.77 -3.45
CA GLY A 284 0.11 -4.30 -4.81
C GLY A 284 1.54 -4.63 -5.22
N GLY A 285 2.53 -3.88 -4.73
CA GLY A 285 3.95 -4.18 -4.91
C GLY A 285 4.39 -5.46 -4.19
N LEU A 286 3.85 -5.75 -3.00
CA LEU A 286 3.98 -7.07 -2.38
C LEU A 286 3.33 -8.16 -3.24
N GLY A 287 2.19 -7.86 -3.87
CA GLY A 287 1.57 -8.76 -4.85
C GLY A 287 2.51 -9.09 -6.01
N VAL A 288 3.33 -8.14 -6.47
CA VAL A 288 4.39 -8.41 -7.47
C VAL A 288 5.42 -9.40 -6.93
N PHE A 289 5.92 -9.21 -5.70
CA PHE A 289 6.88 -10.15 -5.10
C PHE A 289 6.31 -11.58 -4.99
N TYR A 290 5.01 -11.73 -4.74
CA TYR A 290 4.38 -13.04 -4.57
C TYR A 290 3.98 -13.68 -5.91
N GLN A 291 3.49 -12.88 -6.85
CA GLN A 291 2.77 -13.38 -8.02
C GLN A 291 3.53 -13.23 -9.34
N ALA A 292 4.68 -12.57 -9.39
CA ALA A 292 5.37 -12.28 -10.65
C ALA A 292 5.59 -13.54 -11.50
N ASP A 293 6.10 -14.62 -10.90
CA ASP A 293 6.37 -15.88 -11.60
C ASP A 293 5.08 -16.64 -11.94
N HIS A 294 4.08 -16.62 -11.06
CA HIS A 294 2.77 -17.22 -11.34
C HIS A 294 2.11 -16.52 -12.54
N VAL A 295 2.07 -15.19 -12.56
CA VAL A 295 1.55 -14.39 -13.69
C VAL A 295 2.28 -14.76 -14.97
N LYS A 296 3.61 -14.93 -14.96
CA LYS A 296 4.37 -15.34 -16.13
C LYS A 296 3.85 -16.64 -16.76
N THR A 297 3.35 -17.58 -15.95
CA THR A 297 2.79 -18.86 -16.45
C THR A 297 1.46 -18.70 -17.18
N LEU A 298 0.73 -17.61 -16.95
CA LEU A 298 -0.57 -17.32 -17.56
C LEU A 298 -0.43 -16.61 -18.91
N LEU A 299 0.70 -15.92 -19.12
CA LEU A 299 0.91 -15.05 -20.27
C LEU A 299 1.35 -15.81 -21.53
N PRO A 300 1.22 -15.21 -22.73
CA PRO A 300 1.71 -15.84 -23.95
C PRO A 300 3.22 -16.16 -23.82
N PRO A 301 3.66 -17.39 -24.14
CA PRO A 301 5.07 -17.80 -23.96
C PRO A 301 6.09 -16.97 -24.74
N THR A 302 5.64 -16.26 -25.78
CA THR A 302 6.48 -15.43 -26.64
C THR A 302 6.60 -13.98 -26.16
N SER A 303 5.81 -13.56 -25.17
CA SER A 303 5.83 -12.20 -24.67
C SER A 303 7.08 -11.94 -23.81
N THR A 304 7.74 -10.82 -24.04
CA THR A 304 8.76 -10.30 -23.14
C THR A 304 8.08 -9.77 -21.88
N TYR A 305 8.45 -10.29 -20.71
CA TYR A 305 7.77 -10.03 -19.43
C TYR A 305 8.74 -9.59 -18.33
N HIS A 306 8.44 -8.47 -17.68
CA HIS A 306 9.24 -7.87 -16.61
C HIS A 306 8.33 -7.43 -15.44
N ALA A 307 8.88 -7.44 -14.23
CA ALA A 307 8.17 -7.06 -13.02
C ALA A 307 8.75 -5.75 -12.41
N LEU A 308 7.90 -4.94 -11.81
CA LEU A 308 8.24 -3.68 -11.14
C LEU A 308 7.51 -3.57 -9.79
N ALA A 309 8.24 -3.68 -8.68
CA ALA A 309 7.69 -3.53 -7.34
C ALA A 309 8.07 -2.16 -6.75
N ASP A 310 7.06 -1.35 -6.42
CA ASP A 310 7.22 0.00 -5.88
C ASP A 310 6.75 0.08 -4.41
N SER A 311 7.55 0.73 -3.58
CA SER A 311 7.19 1.13 -2.20
C SER A 311 6.67 -0.05 -1.34
N ALA A 312 7.24 -1.23 -1.56
CA ALA A 312 6.78 -2.49 -0.99
C ALA A 312 7.90 -3.30 -0.30
N PHE A 313 9.13 -2.78 -0.25
CA PHE A 313 10.25 -3.48 0.40
C PHE A 313 10.20 -3.29 1.92
N TYR A 314 9.26 -3.99 2.57
CA TYR A 314 9.14 -4.02 4.03
C TYR A 314 10.16 -4.98 4.65
N ILE A 315 10.74 -4.59 5.79
CA ILE A 315 11.72 -5.40 6.51
C ILE A 315 11.18 -5.89 7.86
N ASP A 316 11.59 -7.10 8.24
CA ASP A 316 11.25 -7.78 9.49
C ASP A 316 12.13 -7.26 10.64
N THR A 317 11.69 -6.16 11.26
CA THR A 317 12.47 -5.46 12.27
C THR A 317 11.64 -5.03 13.49
N TYR A 318 12.35 -4.69 14.56
CA TYR A 318 11.75 -4.15 15.78
C TYR A 318 11.33 -2.70 15.57
N ASN A 319 10.18 -2.33 16.15
CA ASN A 319 9.76 -0.94 16.23
C ASN A 319 10.54 -0.17 17.32
N ARG A 320 10.23 1.14 17.48
CA ARG A 320 10.87 1.99 18.50
C ARG A 320 10.71 1.51 19.94
N SER A 321 9.70 0.69 20.21
CA SER A 321 9.39 0.11 21.52
C SER A 321 9.94 -1.31 21.69
N ALA A 322 10.88 -1.74 20.83
CA ALA A 322 11.46 -3.08 20.80
C ALA A 322 10.42 -4.21 20.61
N TYR A 323 9.36 -3.93 19.85
CA TYR A 323 8.29 -4.88 19.53
C TYR A 323 8.26 -5.21 18.03
N MET A 324 8.14 -6.49 17.70
CA MET A 324 8.08 -6.99 16.32
C MET A 324 6.66 -6.85 15.74
N HIS A 325 6.16 -5.63 15.62
CA HIS A 325 4.78 -5.38 15.19
C HIS A 325 4.50 -5.94 13.78
N ILE A 326 5.34 -5.60 12.80
CA ILE A 326 5.13 -5.98 11.40
C ILE A 326 5.17 -7.50 11.20
N ARG A 327 6.07 -8.19 11.91
CA ARG A 327 6.15 -9.66 11.95
C ARG A 327 4.82 -10.30 12.32
N ILE A 328 4.21 -9.83 13.39
CA ILE A 328 2.94 -10.37 13.88
C ILE A 328 1.82 -10.09 12.89
N GLN A 329 1.82 -8.91 12.25
CA GLN A 329 0.84 -8.58 11.22
C GLN A 329 1.00 -9.48 9.99
N PHE A 330 2.22 -9.73 9.53
CA PHE A 330 2.48 -10.61 8.38
C PHE A 330 2.16 -12.08 8.70
N GLN A 331 2.44 -12.54 9.92
CA GLN A 331 1.98 -13.86 10.39
C GLN A 331 0.46 -13.98 10.37
N ARG A 332 -0.26 -12.96 10.84
CA ARG A 332 -1.73 -12.95 10.82
C ARG A 332 -2.28 -12.93 9.40
N LEU A 333 -1.74 -12.07 8.56
CA LEU A 333 -2.08 -11.98 7.14
C LEU A 333 -1.87 -13.33 6.43
N PHE A 334 -0.69 -13.93 6.58
CA PHE A 334 -0.34 -15.23 6.03
C PHE A 334 -1.34 -16.33 6.40
N ASN A 335 -1.64 -16.47 7.70
CA ASN A 335 -2.50 -17.53 8.20
C ASN A 335 -3.97 -17.30 7.84
N LEU A 336 -4.46 -16.06 8.01
CA LEU A 336 -5.85 -15.71 7.76
C LEU A 336 -6.22 -15.90 6.29
N HIS A 337 -5.32 -15.54 5.38
CA HIS A 337 -5.57 -15.50 3.95
C HIS A 337 -5.09 -16.73 3.18
N HIS A 338 -4.57 -17.75 3.89
CA HIS A 338 -4.12 -19.00 3.28
C HIS A 338 -3.05 -18.77 2.19
N MET A 339 -2.03 -17.98 2.51
CA MET A 339 -1.08 -17.47 1.52
C MET A 339 0.00 -18.49 1.11
N LEU A 340 0.06 -19.67 1.73
CA LEU A 340 1.16 -20.63 1.56
C LEU A 340 1.40 -21.02 0.09
N GLU A 341 0.35 -21.32 -0.65
CA GLU A 341 0.43 -21.75 -2.05
C GLU A 341 0.76 -20.60 -3.02
N SER A 342 0.58 -19.36 -2.58
CA SER A 342 0.90 -18.15 -3.36
C SER A 342 2.34 -17.67 -3.16
N LEU A 343 3.13 -18.33 -2.31
CA LEU A 343 4.53 -18.01 -2.08
C LEU A 343 5.44 -18.99 -2.81
N ASP A 344 6.64 -18.53 -3.16
CA ASP A 344 7.63 -19.38 -3.80
C ASP A 344 8.01 -20.61 -2.95
N SER A 345 7.97 -21.79 -3.56
CA SER A 345 8.19 -23.05 -2.86
C SER A 345 9.61 -23.22 -2.35
N ASP A 346 10.62 -22.70 -3.05
CA ASP A 346 12.01 -22.80 -2.65
C ASP A 346 12.31 -21.85 -1.47
N CYS A 347 11.68 -20.68 -1.46
CA CYS A 347 11.65 -19.79 -0.29
C CYS A 347 11.06 -20.52 0.91
N VAL A 348 9.82 -21.01 0.77
CA VAL A 348 9.10 -21.68 1.87
C VAL A 348 9.91 -22.86 2.39
N GLN A 349 10.43 -23.70 1.50
CA GLN A 349 11.26 -24.85 1.89
C GLN A 349 12.50 -24.41 2.66
N THR A 350 13.21 -23.37 2.18
CA THR A 350 14.42 -22.88 2.85
C THR A 350 14.11 -22.36 4.26
N GLN A 351 13.03 -21.60 4.43
CA GLN A 351 12.66 -21.04 5.73
C GLN A 351 12.23 -22.14 6.69
N VAL A 352 11.35 -23.05 6.26
CA VAL A 352 10.86 -24.16 7.09
C VAL A 352 11.99 -25.12 7.50
N LEU A 353 13.01 -25.31 6.67
CA LEU A 353 14.21 -26.08 7.03
C LEU A 353 15.01 -25.42 8.16
N ALA A 354 15.02 -24.08 8.25
CA ALA A 354 15.70 -23.34 9.30
C ALA A 354 14.87 -23.29 10.61
N ASP A 355 13.57 -23.05 10.50
CA ASP A 355 12.65 -22.99 11.65
C ASP A 355 11.24 -23.50 11.27
N PRO A 356 10.78 -24.62 11.85
CA PRO A 356 9.43 -25.15 11.60
C PRO A 356 8.34 -24.12 11.94
N GLY A 357 7.55 -23.74 10.93
CA GLY A 357 6.49 -22.73 11.07
C GLY A 357 6.90 -21.32 10.63
N SER A 358 8.09 -21.15 10.06
CA SER A 358 8.56 -19.86 9.52
C SER A 358 8.20 -19.61 8.06
N ALA A 359 7.34 -20.42 7.42
CA ALA A 359 6.95 -20.23 6.01
C ALA A 359 6.45 -18.80 5.70
N TRP A 360 5.76 -18.18 6.66
CA TRP A 360 5.25 -16.81 6.57
C TRP A 360 6.35 -15.75 6.41
N THR A 361 7.62 -16.04 6.73
CA THR A 361 8.71 -15.07 6.53
C THR A 361 8.91 -14.77 5.04
N CYS A 362 8.56 -15.70 4.14
CA CYS A 362 8.55 -15.46 2.69
C CYS A 362 7.55 -14.37 2.25
N MET A 363 6.72 -13.84 3.16
CA MET A 363 5.97 -12.61 2.92
C MET A 363 6.87 -11.37 2.85
N PHE A 364 8.04 -11.37 3.48
CA PHE A 364 8.96 -10.22 3.40
C PHE A 364 9.87 -10.33 2.17
N PRO A 365 9.99 -9.25 1.37
CA PRO A 365 10.89 -9.21 0.23
C PRO A 365 12.35 -9.54 0.56
N GLU A 366 12.83 -9.22 1.77
CA GLU A 366 14.21 -9.55 2.18
C GLU A 366 14.52 -11.07 2.16
N TYR A 367 13.48 -11.92 2.26
CA TYR A 367 13.62 -13.37 2.18
C TYR A 367 13.22 -13.92 0.80
N ALA A 368 12.19 -13.35 0.18
CA ALA A 368 11.59 -13.87 -1.05
C ALA A 368 12.34 -13.49 -2.34
N THR A 369 12.92 -12.29 -2.41
CA THR A 369 13.42 -11.70 -3.67
C THR A 369 14.35 -12.61 -4.45
N LYS A 370 15.26 -13.32 -3.78
CA LYS A 370 16.27 -14.20 -4.42
C LYS A 370 15.70 -15.45 -5.09
N TYR A 371 14.42 -15.75 -4.88
CA TYR A 371 13.74 -16.90 -5.49
C TYR A 371 12.89 -16.51 -6.70
N ILE A 372 12.66 -15.22 -6.91
CA ILE A 372 11.89 -14.73 -8.05
C ILE A 372 12.72 -14.89 -9.33
N GLN A 373 12.15 -15.55 -10.33
CA GLN A 373 12.82 -15.84 -11.60
C GLN A 373 12.55 -14.77 -12.66
N THR A 374 11.42 -14.07 -12.54
CA THR A 374 11.07 -12.95 -13.41
C THR A 374 12.01 -11.76 -13.16
N PRO A 375 12.61 -11.17 -14.22
CA PRO A 375 13.42 -9.97 -14.06
C PRO A 375 12.65 -8.87 -13.32
N LEU A 376 13.17 -8.45 -12.19
CA LEU A 376 12.48 -7.60 -11.23
C LEU A 376 13.20 -6.27 -11.09
N PHE A 377 12.44 -5.18 -11.18
CA PHE A 377 12.88 -3.86 -10.78
C PHE A 377 12.24 -3.49 -9.44
N ILE A 378 13.06 -3.16 -8.44
CA ILE A 378 12.59 -2.71 -7.13
C ILE A 378 12.81 -1.21 -7.03
N THR A 379 11.76 -0.46 -6.74
CA THR A 379 11.88 0.95 -6.38
C THR A 379 11.28 1.22 -5.01
N ASN A 380 12.02 1.90 -4.14
CA ASN A 380 11.59 2.12 -2.76
C ASN A 380 12.21 3.38 -2.17
N SER A 381 11.52 4.00 -1.22
CA SER A 381 12.16 4.95 -0.30
C SER A 381 12.72 4.20 0.91
N LYS A 382 13.92 4.57 1.35
CA LYS A 382 14.49 4.10 2.63
C LYS A 382 13.70 4.63 3.84
N TYR A 383 12.96 5.71 3.64
CA TYR A 383 12.11 6.34 4.63
C TYR A 383 10.66 6.40 4.15
N ASP A 384 10.21 5.33 3.50
CA ASP A 384 8.81 5.14 3.12
C ASP A 384 7.89 5.52 4.30
N PRO A 385 6.99 6.51 4.14
CA PRO A 385 6.15 7.00 5.22
C PRO A 385 5.34 5.89 5.88
N TRP A 386 4.82 4.94 5.09
CA TRP A 386 4.04 3.82 5.62
C TRP A 386 4.90 2.94 6.53
N SER A 387 6.14 2.65 6.16
CA SER A 387 7.09 1.85 6.93
C SER A 387 7.48 2.55 8.23
N ILE A 388 7.83 3.84 8.17
CA ILE A 388 8.14 4.63 9.38
C ILE A 388 6.94 4.63 10.35
N TRP A 389 5.73 4.74 9.80
CA TRP A 389 4.52 4.79 10.59
C TRP A 389 4.15 3.44 11.19
N ASN A 390 4.11 2.38 10.39
CA ASN A 390 3.49 1.11 10.75
C ASN A 390 4.48 0.03 11.17
N ILE A 391 5.75 0.15 10.75
CA ILE A 391 6.84 -0.71 11.20
C ILE A 391 7.54 -0.07 12.40
N LEU A 392 8.05 1.16 12.28
CA LEU A 392 8.74 1.82 13.39
C LEU A 392 7.82 2.35 14.49
N SER A 393 6.50 2.41 14.25
CA SER A 393 5.51 2.97 15.17
C SER A 393 5.79 4.45 15.49
N MET A 394 6.20 5.20 14.47
CA MET A 394 6.52 6.63 14.57
C MET A 394 5.47 7.45 13.83
N ARG A 395 4.61 8.16 14.56
CA ARG A 395 3.49 8.96 14.02
C ARG A 395 3.87 10.44 13.88
N CYS A 396 5.08 10.72 13.40
CA CYS A 396 5.57 12.08 13.21
C CYS A 396 6.32 12.18 11.89
N HIS A 397 6.21 13.35 11.25
CA HIS A 397 7.06 13.67 10.12
C HIS A 397 8.50 13.90 10.60
N PRO A 398 9.55 13.51 9.85
CA PRO A 398 10.95 13.64 10.30
C PRO A 398 11.37 15.04 10.75
N GLN A 399 10.75 16.08 10.18
CA GLN A 399 11.01 17.48 10.55
C GLN A 399 10.47 17.84 11.93
N ASP A 400 9.39 17.18 12.36
CA ASP A 400 8.65 17.51 13.58
C ASP A 400 9.15 16.71 14.80
N CYS A 401 9.99 15.69 14.59
CA CYS A 401 10.54 14.83 15.64
C CYS A 401 12.05 14.58 15.46
N PRO A 402 12.89 15.64 15.58
CA PRO A 402 14.33 15.53 15.38
C PRO A 402 15.01 14.55 16.34
N GLU A 403 14.44 14.32 17.51
CA GLU A 403 14.92 13.35 18.50
C GLU A 403 14.82 11.89 18.02
N LEU A 404 13.90 11.59 17.09
CA LEU A 404 13.73 10.26 16.50
C LEU A 404 14.50 10.08 15.19
N LYS A 405 15.11 11.13 14.65
CA LYS A 405 15.91 11.09 13.41
C LYS A 405 16.97 9.99 13.42
N PRO A 406 17.77 9.77 14.48
CA PRO A 406 18.77 8.69 14.48
C PRO A 406 18.16 7.28 14.37
N LEU A 407 16.92 7.09 14.83
CA LEU A 407 16.22 5.83 14.66
C LEU A 407 15.77 5.65 13.20
N MET A 408 15.26 6.70 12.55
CA MET A 408 14.90 6.67 11.14
C MET A 408 16.13 6.41 10.27
N GLU A 409 17.26 7.09 10.52
CA GLU A 409 18.53 6.88 9.79
C GLU A 409 19.01 5.44 9.89
N ARG A 410 18.93 4.82 11.08
CA ARG A 410 19.25 3.39 11.26
C ARG A 410 18.30 2.50 10.47
N PHE A 411 17.00 2.76 10.52
CA PHE A 411 16.03 2.00 9.73
C PHE A 411 16.27 2.12 8.23
N GLY A 412 16.56 3.32 7.73
CA GLY A 412 16.88 3.52 6.32
C GLY A 412 18.16 2.80 5.89
N ALA A 413 19.17 2.76 6.76
CA ALA A 413 20.37 1.95 6.55
C ALA A 413 20.05 0.45 6.52
N ASP A 414 19.18 -0.03 7.42
CA ASP A 414 18.72 -1.43 7.43
C ASP A 414 17.99 -1.77 6.13
N VAL A 415 17.02 -0.95 5.68
CA VAL A 415 16.32 -1.14 4.41
C VAL A 415 17.29 -1.24 3.25
N SER A 416 18.25 -0.30 3.17
CA SER A 416 19.28 -0.29 2.12
C SER A 416 20.11 -1.57 2.14
N SER A 417 20.59 -1.96 3.32
CA SER A 417 21.40 -3.17 3.49
C SER A 417 20.62 -4.43 3.13
N LYS A 418 19.32 -4.49 3.45
CA LYS A 418 18.47 -5.65 3.11
C LYS A 418 18.15 -5.73 1.63
N ILE A 419 17.91 -4.62 0.96
CA ILE A 419 17.77 -4.59 -0.51
C ILE A 419 19.08 -5.04 -1.17
N GLN A 420 20.23 -4.58 -0.67
CA GLN A 420 21.53 -4.99 -1.20
C GLN A 420 21.85 -6.47 -0.92
N ALA A 421 21.45 -6.98 0.25
CA ALA A 421 21.68 -8.36 0.67
C ALA A 421 20.68 -9.35 0.09
N ALA A 422 19.49 -8.88 -0.32
CA ALA A 422 18.60 -9.64 -1.16
C ALA A 422 19.38 -9.97 -2.44
N ARG A 423 19.82 -11.22 -2.55
CA ARG A 423 20.64 -11.67 -3.67
C ARG A 423 19.79 -11.63 -4.94
N MET A 424 19.86 -10.52 -5.64
CA MET A 424 19.18 -10.29 -6.91
C MET A 424 19.93 -10.99 -8.04
N ALA A 425 19.20 -11.38 -9.08
CA ALA A 425 19.79 -11.85 -10.31
C ALA A 425 20.51 -10.68 -11.02
N ASP A 426 21.50 -11.00 -11.86
CA ASP A 426 22.24 -9.98 -12.62
C ASP A 426 21.34 -9.17 -13.59
N VAL A 427 20.12 -9.66 -13.82
CA VAL A 427 19.09 -9.04 -14.67
C VAL A 427 18.19 -8.08 -13.90
N ASP A 428 18.23 -8.06 -12.58
CA ASP A 428 17.34 -7.22 -11.77
C ASP A 428 17.83 -5.77 -11.69
N GLY A 429 16.92 -4.85 -11.35
CA GLY A 429 17.19 -3.43 -11.23
C GLY A 429 16.72 -2.86 -9.89
N VAL A 430 17.41 -1.83 -9.39
CA VAL A 430 17.07 -1.19 -8.12
C VAL A 430 17.17 0.32 -8.22
N PHE A 431 16.15 1.00 -7.69
CA PHE A 431 16.15 2.44 -7.47
C PHE A 431 15.72 2.73 -6.03
N VAL A 432 16.64 3.17 -5.19
CA VAL A 432 16.35 3.45 -3.78
C VAL A 432 16.64 4.90 -3.45
N THR A 433 15.61 5.63 -3.04
CA THR A 433 15.71 7.05 -2.68
C THR A 433 15.75 7.28 -1.17
N SER A 434 16.38 8.36 -0.76
CA SER A 434 16.37 8.89 0.61
C SER A 434 15.23 9.90 0.85
N CYS A 435 14.36 10.17 -0.13
CA CYS A 435 13.20 11.06 0.08
C CYS A 435 12.17 10.42 1.02
N TYR A 436 11.60 11.15 1.98
CA TYR A 436 10.43 10.71 2.75
C TYR A 436 9.16 10.71 1.88
N THR A 437 8.96 9.64 1.10
CA THR A 437 7.88 9.51 0.11
C THR A 437 7.54 8.04 -0.15
N SER A 438 6.37 7.80 -0.71
CA SER A 438 5.92 6.50 -1.26
C SER A 438 5.35 6.72 -2.66
N ASP A 439 4.93 5.64 -3.32
CA ASP A 439 4.31 5.67 -4.66
C ASP A 439 5.19 6.35 -5.71
N LEU A 440 6.37 5.77 -5.93
CA LEU A 440 7.38 6.31 -6.82
C LEU A 440 7.01 6.15 -8.29
N ILE A 441 6.18 5.18 -8.65
CA ILE A 441 5.81 4.93 -10.06
C ILE A 441 4.51 5.63 -10.46
N GLY A 442 3.67 6.00 -9.49
CA GLY A 442 2.48 6.83 -9.72
C GLY A 442 2.78 8.32 -9.52
N HIS A 443 3.14 8.70 -8.30
CA HIS A 443 3.35 10.10 -7.93
C HIS A 443 4.78 10.57 -8.08
N GLY A 444 5.81 9.74 -7.84
CA GLY A 444 7.22 10.17 -7.91
C GLY A 444 7.91 10.05 -9.27
N TRP A 445 7.20 9.57 -10.29
CA TRP A 445 7.77 8.95 -11.49
C TRP A 445 8.81 9.79 -12.23
N ASP A 446 8.50 11.06 -12.48
CA ASP A 446 9.25 11.97 -13.34
C ASP A 446 10.08 13.02 -12.59
N HIS A 447 10.06 13.02 -11.26
CA HIS A 447 10.71 14.06 -10.46
C HIS A 447 11.39 13.60 -9.17
N VAL A 448 11.11 12.38 -8.67
CA VAL A 448 11.90 11.82 -7.57
C VAL A 448 13.23 11.33 -8.14
N ALA A 449 14.28 12.08 -7.87
CA ALA A 449 15.63 11.80 -8.33
C ALA A 449 16.48 11.10 -7.26
N LEU A 450 17.54 10.42 -7.70
CA LEU A 450 18.62 9.99 -6.82
C LEU A 450 19.37 11.23 -6.34
N GLU A 451 19.55 11.33 -5.02
CA GLU A 451 20.21 12.48 -4.40
C GLU A 451 21.60 12.70 -5.01
N GLY A 452 21.86 13.95 -5.45
CA GLY A 452 23.11 14.33 -6.11
C GLY A 452 23.15 14.07 -7.62
N THR A 453 22.05 13.61 -8.23
CA THR A 453 21.94 13.37 -9.68
C THR A 453 20.60 13.91 -10.22
N ASP A 454 20.50 14.01 -11.54
CA ASP A 454 19.23 14.31 -12.23
C ASP A 454 18.49 13.03 -12.68
N VAL A 455 18.95 11.85 -12.25
CA VAL A 455 18.34 10.57 -12.64
C VAL A 455 17.11 10.30 -11.80
N VAL A 456 15.94 10.34 -12.44
CA VAL A 456 14.64 10.03 -11.84
C VAL A 456 14.24 8.56 -12.00
N VAL A 457 13.24 8.12 -11.23
CA VAL A 457 12.72 6.74 -11.24
C VAL A 457 12.39 6.28 -12.65
N ARG A 458 11.71 7.14 -13.43
CA ARG A 458 11.36 6.92 -14.84
C ARG A 458 12.55 6.54 -15.69
N ASP A 459 13.60 7.36 -15.66
CA ASP A 459 14.77 7.21 -16.52
C ASP A 459 15.55 5.95 -16.14
N ALA A 460 15.67 5.67 -14.84
CA ALA A 460 16.31 4.45 -14.33
C ALA A 460 15.57 3.18 -14.76
N PHE A 461 14.24 3.16 -14.63
CA PHE A 461 13.43 2.01 -15.05
C PHE A 461 13.46 1.84 -16.58
N ALA A 462 13.30 2.91 -17.35
CA ALA A 462 13.35 2.86 -18.81
C ALA A 462 14.70 2.33 -19.31
N ALA A 463 15.80 2.82 -18.74
CA ALA A 463 17.14 2.34 -19.09
C ALA A 463 17.32 0.84 -18.80
N TRP A 464 16.86 0.37 -17.63
CA TRP A 464 16.90 -1.04 -17.27
C TRP A 464 16.06 -1.90 -18.22
N TYR A 465 14.81 -1.51 -18.45
CA TYR A 465 13.86 -2.26 -19.29
C TYR A 465 14.32 -2.34 -20.75
N LEU A 466 14.72 -1.21 -21.33
CA LEU A 466 15.13 -1.13 -22.73
C LEU A 466 16.43 -1.90 -23.00
N ARG A 467 17.36 -1.93 -22.02
CA ARG A 467 18.58 -2.74 -22.14
C ARG A 467 18.25 -4.22 -22.29
N LEU A 468 17.45 -4.77 -21.37
CA LEU A 468 17.09 -6.19 -21.38
C LEU A 468 16.34 -6.59 -22.65
N THR A 469 15.41 -5.75 -23.09
CA THR A 469 14.65 -6.01 -24.33
C THR A 469 15.48 -5.84 -25.61
N SER A 470 16.53 -5.02 -25.58
CA SER A 470 17.49 -4.88 -26.69
C SER A 470 18.49 -6.03 -26.80
N GLU A 471 18.92 -6.59 -25.65
CA GLU A 471 19.80 -7.76 -25.57
C GLU A 471 19.09 -9.02 -26.08
N ASP A 472 17.81 -9.21 -25.75
CA ASP A 472 16.96 -10.28 -26.29
C ASP A 472 16.89 -10.26 -27.83
N HIS A 473 16.70 -9.07 -28.41
CA HIS A 473 16.73 -8.90 -29.88
C HIS A 473 18.12 -9.10 -30.48
N GLY A 474 19.18 -8.80 -29.73
CA GLY A 474 20.58 -9.03 -30.12
C GLY A 474 20.95 -10.52 -30.13
N GLU A 475 20.50 -11.30 -29.16
CA GLU A 475 20.69 -12.76 -29.10
C GLU A 475 19.81 -13.51 -30.09
N GLN A 476 18.56 -13.08 -30.31
CA GLN A 476 17.72 -13.61 -31.39
C GLN A 476 18.32 -13.31 -32.78
N LYS A 477 18.87 -12.10 -33.01
CA LYS A 477 19.60 -11.81 -34.25
C LYS A 477 20.91 -12.58 -34.37
N ARG A 478 21.62 -12.85 -33.27
CA ARG A 478 22.84 -13.67 -33.26
C ARG A 478 22.54 -15.14 -33.50
N SER A 479 21.45 -15.70 -32.98
CA SER A 479 21.04 -17.09 -33.26
C SER A 479 20.54 -17.26 -34.70
N ALA A 480 19.73 -16.33 -35.21
CA ALA A 480 19.32 -16.28 -36.62
C ALA A 480 20.51 -16.01 -37.57
N GLY A 481 21.48 -15.22 -37.12
CA GLY A 481 22.75 -14.99 -37.83
C GLY A 481 23.69 -16.20 -37.79
N ARG A 482 23.64 -17.01 -36.73
CA ARG A 482 24.45 -18.23 -36.58
C ARG A 482 23.93 -19.35 -37.47
N GLU A 483 22.62 -19.51 -37.63
CA GLU A 483 22.04 -20.41 -38.65
C GLU A 483 22.40 -20.01 -40.08
N ARG A 484 22.59 -18.71 -40.34
CA ARG A 484 23.08 -18.20 -41.63
C ARG A 484 24.60 -18.32 -41.82
N ALA A 485 25.37 -18.40 -40.72
CA ALA A 485 26.83 -18.44 -40.73
C ALA A 485 27.44 -19.85 -40.73
N VAL A 486 26.66 -20.92 -40.51
CA VAL A 486 27.15 -22.32 -40.69
C VAL A 486 27.47 -22.65 -42.17
N GLY A 487 27.12 -21.78 -43.12
CA GLY A 487 27.45 -21.94 -44.54
C GLY A 487 28.76 -21.28 -45.01
N ALA A 488 29.47 -20.51 -44.18
CA ALA A 488 30.61 -19.73 -44.65
C ALA A 488 31.63 -19.43 -43.55
N THR A 489 32.48 -20.40 -43.21
CA THR A 489 33.79 -20.10 -42.59
C THR A 489 34.74 -21.29 -42.76
N ALA A 490 35.22 -21.45 -43.98
CA ALA A 490 36.54 -22.01 -44.22
C ALA A 490 37.43 -20.85 -44.68
N ALA A 491 38.62 -20.79 -44.08
CA ALA A 491 39.80 -20.01 -44.44
C ALA A 491 40.18 -18.85 -43.50
N LEU A 492 41.44 -18.97 -43.07
CA LEU A 492 42.41 -17.93 -42.74
C LEU A 492 42.64 -17.60 -41.27
N THR A 493 43.51 -18.42 -40.70
CA THR A 493 44.47 -18.12 -39.63
C THR A 493 45.64 -17.23 -40.11
N THR A 494 46.18 -16.45 -39.16
CA THR A 494 47.61 -16.12 -38.88
C THR A 494 48.07 -14.65 -38.95
N ALA A 495 48.95 -14.37 -37.97
CA ALA A 495 49.93 -13.29 -37.78
C ALA A 495 49.45 -12.00 -37.09
N ALA A 496 50.22 -11.27 -36.28
CA ALA A 496 51.43 -11.44 -35.44
C ALA A 496 51.63 -10.08 -34.69
N ALA A 497 52.56 -9.99 -33.74
CA ALA A 497 52.64 -9.00 -32.65
C ALA A 497 53.38 -7.64 -32.89
N ALA A 498 52.96 -6.60 -32.13
CA ALA A 498 53.71 -5.56 -31.34
C ALA A 498 54.54 -4.43 -32.04
N PRO A 499 54.97 -3.32 -31.35
CA PRO A 499 54.34 -2.46 -30.30
C PRO A 499 54.63 -0.91 -30.42
N ASP A 500 54.26 -0.15 -29.37
CA ASP A 500 54.73 1.18 -28.87
C ASP A 500 54.11 2.51 -29.37
N SER A 501 53.37 3.20 -28.49
CA SER A 501 53.84 4.40 -27.75
C SER A 501 52.75 5.04 -26.87
N ALA A 502 53.17 5.49 -25.69
CA ALA A 502 52.39 5.74 -24.48
C ALA A 502 51.66 7.10 -24.42
N LEU A 503 50.59 7.13 -23.63
CA LEU A 503 50.31 8.24 -22.70
C LEU A 503 49.77 7.63 -21.39
N ASP A 504 50.63 7.65 -20.37
CA ASP A 504 50.35 7.15 -19.01
C ASP A 504 49.31 8.01 -18.31
N VAL A 505 48.17 7.40 -17.97
CA VAL A 505 47.38 7.77 -16.78
C VAL A 505 47.35 6.53 -15.90
N THR A 506 48.04 6.60 -14.77
CA THR A 506 48.16 5.53 -13.79
C THR A 506 46.81 5.22 -13.14
N VAL A 507 46.07 4.29 -13.72
CA VAL A 507 44.97 3.57 -13.04
C VAL A 507 45.63 2.43 -12.26
N ALA A 508 45.65 2.57 -10.93
CA ALA A 508 45.94 1.44 -10.05
C ALA A 508 44.80 0.43 -10.19
N ALA A 509 45.00 -0.59 -11.04
CA ALA A 509 44.12 -1.74 -11.13
C ALA A 509 44.21 -2.56 -9.85
N SER A 510 43.12 -2.63 -9.10
CA SER A 510 42.86 -3.71 -8.15
C SER A 510 42.01 -4.77 -8.86
N PRO A 511 42.28 -6.08 -8.71
CA PRO A 511 41.49 -7.12 -9.35
C PRO A 511 40.22 -7.35 -8.53
N ALA A 512 39.10 -6.76 -8.95
CA ALA A 512 37.77 -7.13 -8.47
C ALA A 512 36.96 -7.78 -9.60
N SER A 513 36.36 -8.91 -9.27
CA SER A 513 35.54 -9.83 -10.07
C SER A 513 34.26 -9.19 -10.65
N PRO A 514 33.56 -9.84 -11.61
CA PRO A 514 32.36 -9.29 -12.24
C PRO A 514 31.18 -9.34 -11.27
N SER A 515 30.95 -8.24 -10.55
CA SER A 515 29.77 -8.01 -9.71
C SER A 515 29.64 -6.52 -9.39
N GLU A 516 29.49 -5.68 -10.41
CA GLU A 516 28.95 -4.32 -10.23
C GLU A 516 27.44 -4.41 -10.35
N TYR A 517 26.79 -4.82 -9.27
CA TYR A 517 25.37 -4.59 -9.09
C TYR A 517 25.15 -3.07 -8.99
N TRP A 518 24.20 -2.52 -9.75
CA TRP A 518 23.83 -1.10 -9.75
C TRP A 518 23.05 -0.72 -8.48
N PHE A 519 23.64 -0.99 -7.33
CA PHE A 519 23.16 -0.48 -6.06
C PHE A 519 23.58 0.99 -5.97
N ILE A 520 22.67 1.89 -6.35
CA ILE A 520 22.88 3.32 -6.15
C ILE A 520 22.33 3.67 -4.77
N ASP A 521 23.23 3.69 -3.79
CA ASP A 521 22.98 4.16 -2.43
C ASP A 521 23.30 5.65 -2.35
N CYS A 522 22.28 6.50 -2.20
CA CYS A 522 22.51 7.91 -1.87
C CYS A 522 22.33 8.19 -0.37
N ALA A 523 23.05 9.23 0.08
CA ALA A 523 23.37 9.62 1.44
C ALA A 523 22.18 9.91 2.39
N SER A 524 22.50 10.29 3.63
CA SER A 524 21.59 10.35 4.79
C SER A 524 20.56 11.50 4.80
N SER A 525 20.34 12.21 3.70
CA SER A 525 19.39 13.35 3.68
C SER A 525 17.96 12.86 3.45
N MET A 526 17.04 13.17 4.38
CA MET A 526 15.63 12.78 4.28
C MET A 526 14.78 13.71 3.40
N MET A 527 15.40 14.75 2.81
CA MET A 527 14.71 15.82 2.09
C MET A 527 15.10 15.86 0.61
N CYS A 528 14.07 15.88 -0.23
CA CYS A 528 14.17 16.17 -1.65
C CYS A 528 13.47 17.50 -1.96
N ASN A 529 13.76 18.09 -3.13
CA ASN A 529 13.30 19.41 -3.59
C ASN A 529 12.07 19.95 -2.86
N THR A 530 12.19 21.17 -2.29
CA THR A 530 11.22 21.81 -1.38
C THR A 530 9.78 21.96 -1.91
N GLU A 531 9.55 21.67 -3.19
CA GLU A 531 8.24 21.67 -3.84
C GLU A 531 7.47 20.34 -3.71
N CYS A 532 8.10 19.26 -3.24
CA CYS A 532 7.55 17.89 -3.24
C CYS A 532 7.16 17.36 -1.86
N ASP A 533 6.90 18.23 -0.87
CA ASP A 533 6.40 17.79 0.43
C ASP A 533 4.86 17.68 0.45
N TRP A 534 4.31 16.90 -0.49
CA TRP A 534 2.87 16.56 -0.55
C TRP A 534 2.41 15.81 0.71
N SER A 535 3.37 15.09 1.30
CA SER A 535 3.22 14.41 2.56
C SER A 535 2.79 15.40 3.64
N ARG A 536 3.48 16.54 3.83
CA ARG A 536 3.22 17.53 4.90
C ARG A 536 1.80 18.09 4.93
N ASP A 537 1.19 18.32 3.77
CA ASP A 537 -0.18 18.86 3.70
C ASP A 537 -1.23 17.77 4.02
N LEU A 538 -0.94 16.51 3.67
CA LEU A 538 -1.71 15.35 4.14
C LEU A 538 -1.53 15.14 5.66
N PHE A 539 -0.30 15.34 6.18
CA PHE A 539 0.01 15.25 7.63
C PHE A 539 -0.80 16.23 8.46
N LYS A 540 -0.86 17.51 8.07
CA LYS A 540 -1.68 18.51 8.79
C LYS A 540 -3.14 18.10 8.85
N MET A 541 -3.69 17.60 7.75
CA MET A 541 -5.08 17.19 7.66
C MET A 541 -5.42 15.99 8.56
N VAL A 542 -4.51 15.03 8.68
CA VAL A 542 -4.68 13.84 9.55
C VAL A 542 -4.42 14.17 11.02
N ALA A 543 -3.40 14.97 11.33
CA ALA A 543 -3.09 15.39 12.69
C ALA A 543 -4.20 16.26 13.31
N ASP A 544 -4.75 17.22 12.55
CA ASP A 544 -5.83 18.10 13.00
C ASP A 544 -7.13 17.33 13.27
N LYS A 545 -7.40 16.26 12.51
CA LYS A 545 -8.55 15.38 12.72
C LYS A 545 -8.42 14.50 13.96
N LEU A 546 -7.23 13.98 14.24
CA LEU A 546 -6.97 13.16 15.43
C LEU A 546 -6.99 14.01 16.71
N GLN A 547 -6.50 15.25 16.66
CA GLN A 547 -6.48 16.14 17.83
C GLN A 547 -7.88 16.63 18.26
N ALA A 548 -8.85 16.69 17.35
CA ALA A 548 -10.23 17.04 17.66
C ALA A 548 -11.04 15.90 18.34
N MET A 549 -10.53 14.67 18.33
CA MET A 549 -11.19 13.51 18.94
C MET A 549 -10.80 13.29 20.41
N ASP A 550 -9.65 13.81 20.85
CA ASP A 550 -9.19 13.73 22.25
C ASP A 550 -9.92 14.71 23.21
N ASP A 551 -10.65 15.71 22.69
CA ASP A 551 -11.35 16.72 23.50
C ASP A 551 -12.76 16.29 23.97
N PHE A 552 -13.22 15.08 23.65
CA PHE A 552 -14.52 14.56 24.09
C PHE A 552 -14.43 13.72 25.38
N VAL A 553 -14.18 14.39 26.51
CA VAL A 553 -14.29 13.77 27.85
C VAL A 553 -15.78 13.68 28.26
N ILE A 554 -16.34 12.47 28.26
CA ILE A 554 -17.65 12.18 28.87
C ILE A 554 -17.48 12.11 30.40
N PRO A 555 -18.21 12.91 31.21
CA PRO A 555 -18.09 12.84 32.66
C PRO A 555 -18.83 11.62 33.22
N VAL A 556 -18.08 10.66 33.79
CA VAL A 556 -18.64 9.51 34.51
C VAL A 556 -19.05 9.95 35.93
N GLY A 557 -20.35 9.92 36.22
CA GLY A 557 -20.90 10.19 37.55
C GLY A 557 -20.68 9.04 38.54
N PRO A 558 -20.65 9.29 39.86
CA PRO A 558 -20.35 8.27 40.85
C PRO A 558 -21.65 7.51 41.21
N ASN A 559 -21.69 6.20 40.96
CA ASN A 559 -22.42 5.21 41.78
C ASN A 559 -22.33 3.81 41.14
N ALA A 560 -21.44 2.96 41.63
CA ALA A 560 -21.60 1.51 41.61
C ALA A 560 -20.81 0.89 42.76
N ALA A 561 -21.52 0.28 43.71
CA ALA A 561 -20.97 -0.44 44.86
C ALA A 561 -20.48 -1.84 44.44
N PRO A 562 -19.50 -2.44 45.15
CA PRO A 562 -18.94 -3.74 44.78
C PRO A 562 -19.77 -4.91 45.34
N SER A 563 -20.15 -5.86 44.49
CA SER A 563 -20.71 -7.15 44.92
C SER A 563 -19.62 -8.16 45.22
N GLN A 564 -19.59 -8.65 46.46
CA GLN A 564 -18.89 -9.87 46.87
C GLN A 564 -19.63 -11.11 46.36
N LYS A 565 -18.96 -12.00 45.63
CA LYS A 565 -18.61 -13.37 46.04
C LYS A 565 -17.94 -14.15 44.92
#